data_AF-F8L1I3-F1
#
_entry.id   AF-F8L1I3-F1
#
_cell.length_a   1.000
_cell.length_b   1.000
_cell.length_c   1.000
_cell.angle_alpha   90.00
_cell.angle_beta   90.00
_cell.angle_gamma   90.00
#
_symmetry.space_group_name_H-M   'P 1'
#
loop_
_entity.id
_entity.type
_entity.pdbx_description
1 polymer ?
#
loop_
_entity_poly.entity_id
_entity_poly.type
_entity_poly.pdbx_seq_one_letter_code
_entity_poly.pdbx_strand_id
1 'polypeptide(L)'
;MQGIEKRINKDGSFTYRARIRIKGNPSASESFTSLAFAKKWKRDTESAIEHGRFQFSSLAKKHKLAELIDRYIESILSTKPKNARNVKQHLLW
;
A
#
# COMPACT_ATOMS: atom_id res chain seq x y z
N MET A 1 -8.15 8.96 23.93
CA MET A 1 -7.59 9.37 22.61
C MET A 1 -8.05 8.36 21.57
N GLN A 2 -8.89 8.75 20.62
CA GLN A 2 -9.42 7.83 19.61
C GLN A 2 -8.34 7.47 18.57
N GLY A 3 -8.23 6.19 18.22
CA GLY A 3 -7.41 5.72 17.09
C GLY A 3 -5.92 5.51 17.36
N ILE A 4 -5.44 5.47 18.61
CA ILE A 4 -4.08 4.98 18.92
C ILE A 4 -4.22 3.77 19.85
N GLU A 5 -3.80 2.60 19.37
CA GLU A 5 -3.82 1.34 20.11
C GLU A 5 -2.40 1.01 20.59
N LYS A 6 -2.24 0.72 21.89
CA LYS A 6 -0.99 0.15 22.42
C LYS A 6 -1.07 -1.37 22.33
N ARG A 7 -0.13 -1.99 21.61
CA ARG A 7 0.06 -3.43 21.54
C ARG A 7 1.32 -3.83 22.28
N ILE A 8 1.20 -4.91 23.05
CA ILE A 8 2.30 -5.57 23.73
C ILE A 8 2.60 -6.82 22.92
N ASN A 9 3.82 -6.95 22.41
CA ASN A 9 4.25 -8.16 21.73
C ASN A 9 4.62 -9.22 22.75
N LYS A 10 4.65 -10.49 22.32
CA LYS A 10 5.03 -11.62 23.19
C LYS A 10 6.43 -11.46 23.78
N ASP A 11 7.32 -10.74 23.08
CA ASP A 11 8.69 -10.44 23.50
C ASP A 11 8.80 -9.30 24.53
N GLY A 12 7.68 -8.76 25.02
CA GLY A 12 7.64 -7.64 25.97
C GLY A 12 7.84 -6.25 25.34
N SER A 13 8.09 -6.17 24.03
CA SER A 13 8.17 -4.89 23.32
C SER A 13 6.79 -4.25 23.14
N PHE A 14 6.74 -2.92 23.19
CA PHE A 14 5.51 -2.14 23.03
C PHE A 14 5.49 -1.46 21.66
N THR A 15 4.36 -1.55 20.98
CA THR A 15 4.10 -0.87 19.70
C THR A 15 2.82 -0.06 19.79
N TYR A 16 2.86 1.18 19.35
CA TYR A 16 1.72 2.08 19.22
C TYR A 16 1.23 2.09 17.78
N ARG A 17 0.03 1.58 17.54
CA ARG A 17 -0.61 1.62 16.22
C ARG A 17 -1.54 2.82 16.15
N ALA A 18 -1.24 3.76 15.27
CA ALA A 18 -2.11 4.89 14.97
C ALA A 18 -3.00 4.55 13.76
N ARG A 19 -4.30 4.83 13.86
CA ARG A 19 -5.31 4.59 12.83
C ARG A 19 -6.08 5.89 12.57
N ILE A 20 -6.18 6.25 11.30
CA ILE A 20 -6.91 7.44 10.83
C ILE A 20 -8.04 6.95 9.92
N ARG A 21 -9.26 7.42 10.22
CA ARG A 21 -10.44 7.13 9.42
C ARG A 21 -11.20 8.42 9.21
N ILE A 22 -11.12 8.93 7.97
CA ILE A 22 -11.84 10.12 7.52
C ILE A 22 -12.93 9.66 6.56
N LYS A 23 -14.14 10.21 6.69
CA LYS A 23 -15.28 9.84 5.83
C LYS A 23 -14.95 10.20 4.38
N GLY A 24 -15.09 9.24 3.46
CA GLY A 24 -14.80 9.43 2.03
C GLY A 24 -13.39 9.02 1.60
N ASN A 25 -12.47 8.74 2.54
CA ASN A 25 -11.11 8.34 2.24
C ASN A 25 -10.79 6.93 2.78
N PRO A 26 -9.85 6.19 2.15
CA PRO A 26 -9.40 4.92 2.70
C PRO A 26 -8.76 5.10 4.08
N SER A 27 -8.84 4.07 4.93
CA SER A 27 -8.23 4.13 6.26
C SER A 27 -6.72 3.96 6.18
N ALA A 28 -5.97 4.87 6.81
CA ALA A 28 -4.53 4.75 6.99
C ALA A 28 -4.22 4.19 8.38
N SER A 29 -3.24 3.28 8.48
CA SER A 29 -2.73 2.82 9.77
C SER A 29 -1.24 2.58 9.73
N GLU A 30 -0.53 3.05 10.74
CA GLU A 30 0.91 2.89 10.88
C GLU A 30 1.28 2.57 12.33
N SER A 31 2.38 1.83 12.50
CA SER A 31 2.83 1.31 13.79
C SER A 31 4.17 1.95 14.17
N PHE A 32 4.28 2.43 15.40
CA PHE A 32 5.45 3.14 15.92
C PHE A 32 5.87 2.55 17.27
N THR A 33 7.15 2.64 17.61
CA THR A 33 7.65 2.25 18.93
C THR A 33 7.43 3.33 19.99
N SER A 34 7.27 4.58 19.58
CA SER A 34 7.10 5.75 20.48
C SER A 34 5.74 6.43 20.32
N LEU A 35 5.12 6.75 21.45
CA LEU A 35 3.82 7.40 21.54
C LEU A 35 3.87 8.82 20.96
N ALA A 36 4.96 9.55 21.19
CA ALA A 36 5.13 10.91 20.69
C ALA A 36 5.16 10.94 19.15
N PHE A 37 5.91 10.01 18.55
CA PHE A 37 5.95 9.84 17.09
C PHE A 37 4.58 9.44 16.53
N ALA A 38 3.88 8.50 17.17
CA ALA A 38 2.54 8.10 16.75
C ALA A 38 1.54 9.26 16.76
N LYS A 39 1.60 10.14 17.77
CA LYS A 39 0.76 11.35 17.85
C LYS A 39 1.11 12.36 16.75
N LYS A 40 2.40 12.62 16.55
CA LYS A 40 2.88 13.57 15.53
C LYS A 40 2.45 13.09 14.14
N TRP A 41 2.74 11.84 13.82
CA TRP A 41 2.33 11.22 12.57
C TRP A 41 0.82 11.30 12.34
N LYS A 42 0.02 11.03 13.38
CA LYS A 42 -1.44 11.08 13.25
C LYS A 42 -1.91 12.47 12.83
N ARG A 43 -1.38 13.52 13.47
CA ARG A 43 -1.72 14.92 13.18
C ARG A 43 -1.24 15.36 11.79
N ASP A 44 -0.01 15.01 11.44
CA ASP A 44 0.60 15.37 10.15
C ASP A 44 -0.17 14.69 9.00
N THR A 45 -0.54 13.41 9.18
CA THR A 45 -1.27 12.63 8.18
C THR A 45 -2.72 13.06 8.06
N GLU A 46 -3.39 13.39 9.17
CA GLU A 46 -4.75 13.94 9.16
C GLU A 46 -4.79 15.26 8.37
N SER A 47 -3.84 16.15 8.61
CA SER A 47 -3.68 17.41 7.87
C SER A 47 -3.40 17.14 6.38
N ALA A 48 -2.56 16.16 6.05
CA ALA A 48 -2.26 15.80 4.67
C ALA A 48 -3.48 15.22 3.92
N ILE A 49 -4.34 14.45 4.60
CA ILE A 49 -5.57 13.90 4.03
C ILE A 49 -6.59 15.01 3.81
N GLU A 50 -6.76 15.92 4.77
CA GLU A 50 -7.67 17.06 4.66
C GLU A 50 -7.30 17.98 3.49
N HIS A 51 -6.00 18.25 3.31
CA HIS A 51 -5.50 19.02 2.17
C HIS A 51 -5.41 18.23 0.85
N GLY A 52 -5.86 16.97 0.81
CA GLY A 52 -5.85 16.14 -0.40
C GLY A 52 -4.45 15.76 -0.92
N ARG A 53 -3.40 16.02 -0.15
CA ARG A 53 -1.99 15.70 -0.51
C ARG A 53 -1.60 14.28 -0.13
N PHE A 54 -2.40 13.61 0.69
CA PHE A 54 -2.13 12.24 1.10
C PHE A 54 -2.39 11.25 -0.05
N GLN A 55 -1.31 10.78 -0.66
CA GLN A 55 -1.38 9.74 -1.67
C GLN A 55 -1.55 8.39 -0.98
N PHE A 56 -2.78 7.90 -0.95
CA PHE A 56 -3.01 6.48 -0.69
C PHE A 56 -2.36 5.71 -1.82
N SER A 57 -1.14 5.22 -1.58
CA SER A 57 -0.41 4.34 -2.47
C SER A 57 -1.14 2.99 -2.51
N SER A 58 -2.29 2.93 -3.17
CA SER A 58 -2.83 1.68 -3.67
C SER A 58 -1.81 1.15 -4.66
N LEU A 59 -1.30 -0.06 -4.43
CA LEU A 59 -0.38 -0.75 -5.34
C LEU A 59 -0.92 -0.78 -6.78
N ALA A 60 -2.25 -0.71 -6.97
CA ALA A 60 -2.91 -0.60 -8.26
C ALA A 60 -2.63 0.72 -9.02
N LYS A 61 -2.23 1.80 -8.34
CA LYS A 61 -1.77 3.04 -9.00
C LYS A 61 -0.29 3.01 -9.37
N LYS A 62 0.50 2.16 -8.69
CA LYS A 62 1.96 2.08 -8.89
C LYS A 62 2.32 1.22 -10.08
N HIS A 63 1.57 0.13 -10.31
CA HIS A 63 1.80 -0.74 -11.44
C HIS A 63 0.79 -0.45 -12.54
N LYS A 64 1.29 0.01 -13.68
CA LYS A 64 0.49 0.15 -14.90
C LYS A 64 0.23 -1.24 -15.47
N LEU A 65 -0.91 -1.41 -16.14
CA LEU A 65 -1.23 -2.64 -16.87
C LEU A 65 -0.08 -3.06 -17.81
N ALA A 66 0.58 -2.08 -18.43
CA ALA A 66 1.77 -2.28 -19.26
C ALA A 66 2.90 -3.02 -18.53
N GLU A 67 3.30 -2.59 -17.32
CA GLU A 67 4.36 -3.25 -16.55
C GLU A 67 4.01 -4.70 -16.17
N LEU A 68 2.71 -4.97 -16.01
CA LEU A 68 2.20 -6.29 -15.69
C LEU A 68 2.22 -7.21 -16.92
N ILE A 69 1.89 -6.66 -18.10
CA ILE A 69 2.03 -7.34 -19.40
C ILE A 69 3.50 -7.65 -19.68
N ASP A 70 4.41 -6.69 -19.48
CA ASP A 70 5.85 -6.86 -19.68
C ASP A 70 6.39 -7.99 -18.79
N ARG A 71 6.07 -7.97 -17.49
CA ARG A 71 6.45 -9.04 -16.55
C ARG A 71 5.87 -10.40 -16.98
N TYR A 72 4.64 -10.43 -17.47
CA TYR A 72 4.01 -11.67 -17.93
C TYR A 72 4.72 -12.25 -19.16
N ILE A 73 5.09 -11.39 -20.10
CA ILE A 73 5.86 -11.76 -21.30
C ILE A 73 7.23 -12.33 -20.90
N GLU A 74 7.95 -11.68 -19.99
CA GLU A 74 9.30 -12.09 -19.58
C GLU A 74 9.30 -13.38 -18.75
N SER A 75 8.44 -13.49 -17.75
CA SER A 75 8.51 -14.58 -16.76
C SER A 75 7.69 -15.81 -17.15
N ILE A 76 6.48 -15.62 -17.68
CA ILE A 76 5.51 -16.72 -17.87
C ILE A 76 5.52 -17.21 -19.32
N LEU A 77 5.62 -16.29 -20.29
CA LEU A 77 5.57 -16.64 -21.71
C LEU A 77 6.80 -17.45 -22.14
N SER A 78 7.98 -17.14 -21.59
CA SER A 78 9.21 -17.92 -21.81
C SER A 78 9.08 -19.38 -21.35
N THR A 79 8.20 -19.65 -20.38
CA THR A 79 7.97 -21.01 -19.84
C THR A 79 6.89 -21.77 -20.61
N LYS A 80 6.08 -21.11 -21.46
CA LYS A 80 4.95 -21.72 -22.19
C LYS A 80 5.05 -21.47 -23.72
N PRO A 81 5.94 -22.19 -24.43
CA PRO A 81 6.27 -21.88 -25.82
C PRO A 81 5.18 -22.23 -26.83
N LYS A 82 4.28 -23.18 -26.54
CA LYS A 82 3.32 -23.73 -27.54
C LYS A 82 2.47 -22.67 -28.25
N ASN A 83 2.01 -21.65 -27.54
CA ASN A 83 1.16 -20.57 -28.08
C ASN A 83 1.70 -19.17 -27.77
N ALA A 84 2.99 -19.05 -27.42
CA ALA A 84 3.59 -17.80 -26.97
C ALA A 84 3.44 -16.66 -28.00
N ARG A 85 3.60 -16.96 -29.29
CA ARG A 85 3.50 -15.96 -30.37
C ARG A 85 2.11 -15.32 -30.46
N ASN A 86 1.05 -16.12 -30.43
CA ASN A 86 -0.33 -15.64 -30.50
C ASN A 86 -0.74 -14.90 -29.23
N VAL A 87 -0.32 -15.39 -28.06
CA VAL A 87 -0.59 -14.74 -26.76
C VAL A 87 0.09 -13.38 -26.69
N LYS A 88 1.34 -13.25 -27.16
CA LYS A 88 2.04 -11.96 -27.23
C LYS A 88 1.32 -10.96 -28.13
N GLN A 89 0.80 -11.42 -29.27
CA GLN A 89 0.05 -10.57 -30.20
C GLN A 89 -1.26 -10.05 -29.58
N HIS A 90 -2.01 -10.88 -28.86
CA HIS A 90 -3.23 -10.44 -28.17
C HIS A 90 -2.97 -9.53 -26.96
N LEU A 91 -1.82 -9.66 -26.31
CA LEU A 91 -1.44 -8.81 -25.17
C LEU A 91 -0.95 -7.41 -25.58
N LEU A 92 -0.54 -7.23 -26.83
CA LEU A 92 0.01 -5.98 -27.37
C LEU A 92 -0.95 -5.25 -28.32
N TRP A 93 -2.16 -5.78 -28.52
CA TRP A 93 -3.22 -5.17 -29.33
C TRP A 93 -4.04 -4.18 -28.50
#